data_AF-A0A327KMK8-F1
#
_entry.id   AF-A0A327KMK8-F1
#
_cell.length_a   1.000
_cell.length_b   1.000
_cell.length_c   1.000
_cell.angle_alpha   90.00
_cell.angle_beta   90.00
_cell.angle_gamma   90.00
#
_symmetry.space_group_name_H-M   'P 1'
#
loop_
_entity.id
_entity.type
_entity.pdbx_description
1 polymer ?
#
loop_
_entity_poly.entity_id
_entity_poly.type
_entity_poly.pdbx_seq_one_letter_code
_entity_poly.pdbx_strand_id
1 'polypeptide(L)'
;MFPMIGRTFVAPLLATGLLAAGVIALPAATRAEPLVTQGIGASSCSKLAADLKPAEGLQNPVNLMLYAWVQGYLSAANVALLEHDGKHVDLAGLDEQKVVGMIATYCKANPDHKPSAAVDDFIRKAAKNRAKWDVGTIDWNG
;
A
#
# COMPACT_ATOMS: atom_id res chain seq x y z
N MET A 1 45.06 -2.72 81.71
CA MET A 1 44.79 -1.39 82.31
C MET A 1 44.07 -0.55 81.26
N PHE A 2 42.77 -0.27 81.46
CA PHE A 2 41.97 0.69 80.66
C PHE A 2 42.50 2.14 80.88
N PRO A 3 42.18 3.21 80.10
CA PRO A 3 40.95 3.40 79.30
C PRO A 3 41.03 4.20 77.95
N MET A 4 39.90 4.12 77.21
CA MET A 4 39.09 5.16 76.51
C MET A 4 39.65 6.34 75.69
N ILE A 5 38.73 6.81 74.81
CA ILE A 5 38.54 8.12 74.16
C ILE A 5 39.07 8.12 72.72
N GLY A 6 38.30 8.28 71.64
CA GLY A 6 36.97 8.85 71.45
C GLY A 6 37.02 9.80 70.25
N ARG A 7 35.91 9.88 69.50
CA ARG A 7 35.56 10.88 68.45
C ARG A 7 35.87 10.54 66.98
N THR A 8 34.89 9.86 66.38
CA THR A 8 34.08 10.35 65.24
C THR A 8 34.74 11.27 64.21
N PHE A 9 34.88 10.81 62.97
CA PHE A 9 34.54 11.61 61.80
C PHE A 9 33.80 10.75 60.76
N VAL A 10 32.67 11.30 60.34
CA VAL A 10 31.62 10.71 59.51
C VAL A 10 32.08 10.66 58.05
N ALA A 11 31.88 9.51 57.41
CA ALA A 11 32.09 9.30 55.98
C ALA A 11 31.01 10.02 55.14
N PRO A 12 31.35 10.60 53.98
CA PRO A 12 30.35 10.88 52.97
C PRO A 12 30.14 9.61 52.12
N LEU A 13 28.98 8.99 52.30
CA LEU A 13 28.39 8.01 51.38
C LEU A 13 28.12 8.68 50.04
N LEU A 14 28.90 8.36 49.01
CA LEU A 14 28.54 8.61 47.62
C LEU A 14 27.52 7.56 47.18
N ALA A 15 26.25 7.84 47.46
CA ALA A 15 25.12 7.07 46.94
C ALA A 15 24.91 7.41 45.46
N THR A 16 25.51 6.62 44.57
CA THR A 16 25.18 6.62 43.13
C THR A 16 23.93 5.74 42.94
N GLY A 17 22.76 6.35 43.09
CA GLY A 17 21.48 5.71 42.79
C GLY A 17 21.36 5.44 41.28
N LEU A 18 21.36 4.16 40.90
CA LEU A 18 20.92 3.74 39.57
C LEU A 18 19.43 4.07 39.42
N LEU A 19 19.13 5.16 38.70
CA LEU A 19 17.82 5.43 38.14
C LEU A 19 17.60 4.46 36.97
N ALA A 20 16.93 3.34 37.25
CA ALA A 20 16.39 2.45 36.24
C ALA A 20 15.28 3.19 35.46
N ALA A 21 15.64 3.78 34.32
CA ALA A 21 14.70 4.30 33.36
C ALA A 21 13.99 3.12 32.67
N GLY A 22 12.86 2.69 33.24
CA GLY A 22 11.91 1.81 32.58
C GLY A 22 11.29 2.53 31.39
N VAL A 23 11.88 2.39 30.21
CA VAL A 23 11.24 2.80 28.95
C VAL A 23 10.10 1.82 28.71
N ILE A 24 8.89 2.23 29.09
CA ILE A 24 7.65 1.54 28.71
C ILE A 24 7.54 1.70 27.20
N ALA A 25 7.96 0.69 26.45
CA ALA A 25 7.70 0.56 25.02
C ALA A 25 6.19 0.34 24.85
N LEU A 26 5.44 1.43 24.78
CA LEU A 26 4.07 1.41 24.28
C LEU A 26 4.13 0.88 22.83
N PRO A 27 3.43 -0.22 22.49
CA PRO A 27 3.35 -0.64 21.11
C PRO A 27 2.69 0.51 20.34
N ALA A 28 3.43 1.08 19.39
CA ALA A 28 2.83 1.99 18.42
C ALA A 28 1.71 1.21 17.73
N ALA A 29 0.47 1.53 18.05
CA ALA A 29 -0.68 1.02 17.34
C ALA A 29 -0.51 1.49 15.89
N THR A 30 -0.04 0.59 15.03
CA THR A 30 -0.01 0.77 13.59
C THR A 30 -1.46 0.85 13.12
N ARG A 31 -2.04 2.05 13.21
CA ARG A 31 -3.39 2.33 12.74
C ARG A 31 -3.34 2.15 11.23
N ALA A 32 -3.75 0.97 10.76
CA ALA A 32 -3.86 0.69 9.34
C ALA A 32 -4.71 1.79 8.72
N GLU A 33 -4.11 2.64 7.90
CA GLU A 33 -4.85 3.70 7.22
C GLU A 33 -6.01 3.07 6.45
N PRO A 34 -7.24 3.60 6.61
CA PRO A 34 -8.40 3.10 5.89
C PRO A 34 -8.13 3.11 4.38
N LEU A 35 -8.66 2.12 3.67
CA LEU A 35 -8.62 2.06 2.20
C LEU A 35 -9.07 3.38 1.54
N VAL A 36 -9.96 4.12 2.22
CA VAL A 36 -10.51 5.41 1.78
C VAL A 36 -9.44 6.51 1.67
N THR A 37 -8.43 6.53 2.52
CA THR A 37 -7.38 7.57 2.48
C THR A 37 -6.16 7.16 1.68
N GLN A 38 -5.81 5.86 1.69
CA GLN A 38 -4.66 5.34 0.96
C GLN A 38 -4.95 5.11 -0.53
N GLY A 39 -6.21 4.87 -0.89
CA GLY A 39 -6.64 4.51 -2.24
C GLY A 39 -6.46 3.03 -2.54
N ILE A 40 -7.41 2.45 -3.29
CA ILE A 40 -7.49 1.00 -3.51
C ILE A 40 -6.26 0.44 -4.25
N GLY A 41 -5.74 1.19 -5.23
CA GLY A 41 -4.56 0.82 -6.01
C GLY A 41 -3.24 0.84 -5.26
N ALA A 42 -3.12 1.68 -4.23
CA ALA A 42 -1.88 1.89 -3.47
C ALA A 42 -1.86 1.16 -2.11
N SER A 43 -3.00 0.61 -1.69
CA SER A 43 -3.12 -0.26 -0.52
C SER A 43 -2.37 -1.58 -0.69
N SER A 44 -2.08 -2.28 0.42
CA SER A 44 -1.53 -3.63 0.34
C SER A 44 -2.62 -4.63 -0.09
N CYS A 45 -2.19 -5.66 -0.81
CA CYS A 45 -3.05 -6.76 -1.21
C CYS A 45 -3.63 -7.51 -0.02
N SER A 46 -2.94 -7.59 1.12
CA SER A 46 -3.46 -8.14 2.37
C SER A 46 -4.67 -7.38 2.90
N LYS A 47 -4.69 -6.04 2.79
CA LYS A 47 -5.86 -5.23 3.16
C LYS A 47 -7.00 -5.45 2.17
N LEU A 48 -6.71 -5.33 0.87
CA LEU A 48 -7.74 -5.43 -0.16
C LEU A 48 -8.38 -6.83 -0.22
N ALA A 49 -7.60 -7.90 -0.10
CA ALA A 49 -8.08 -9.27 -0.20
C ALA A 49 -9.03 -9.68 0.93
N ALA A 50 -8.97 -9.01 2.08
CA ALA A 50 -9.89 -9.27 3.19
C ALA A 50 -11.34 -8.88 2.87
N ASP A 51 -11.52 -7.85 2.04
CA ASP A 51 -12.82 -7.28 1.71
C ASP A 51 -13.31 -7.62 0.29
N LEU A 52 -12.41 -8.11 -0.58
CA LEU A 52 -12.78 -8.58 -1.92
C LEU A 52 -13.63 -9.85 -1.85
N LYS A 53 -14.75 -9.83 -2.57
CA LYS A 53 -15.67 -10.96 -2.63
C LYS A 53 -16.12 -11.21 -4.06
N PRO A 54 -15.30 -11.87 -4.90
CA PRO A 54 -15.56 -12.01 -6.34
C PRO A 54 -16.95 -12.57 -6.68
N ALA A 55 -17.48 -13.47 -5.87
CA ALA A 55 -18.80 -14.08 -6.08
C ALA A 55 -19.99 -13.12 -5.87
N GLU A 56 -19.81 -12.03 -5.12
CA GLU A 56 -20.85 -11.02 -4.89
C GLU A 56 -20.93 -10.00 -6.05
N GLY A 57 -19.98 -10.03 -6.98
CA GLY A 57 -19.92 -9.10 -8.10
C GLY A 57 -19.91 -7.62 -7.67
N LEU A 58 -20.43 -6.71 -8.50
CA LEU A 58 -20.50 -5.26 -8.21
C LEU A 58 -21.49 -4.90 -7.09
N GLN A 59 -22.27 -5.86 -6.59
CA GLN A 59 -23.10 -5.64 -5.39
C GLN A 59 -22.24 -5.46 -4.15
N ASN A 60 -21.02 -6.01 -4.17
CA ASN A 60 -20.01 -5.72 -3.17
C ASN A 60 -19.36 -4.35 -3.47
N PRO A 61 -19.39 -3.39 -2.52
CA PRO A 61 -18.87 -2.05 -2.75
C PRO A 61 -17.37 -2.02 -3.01
N VAL A 62 -16.59 -2.95 -2.45
CA VAL A 62 -15.13 -3.03 -2.68
C VAL A 62 -14.84 -3.56 -4.08
N ASN A 63 -15.58 -4.55 -4.57
CA ASN A 63 -15.49 -4.98 -5.96
C ASN A 63 -15.83 -3.83 -6.93
N LEU A 64 -16.89 -3.07 -6.64
CA LEU A 64 -17.28 -1.91 -7.46
C LEU A 64 -16.20 -0.83 -7.48
N MET A 65 -15.68 -0.45 -6.31
CA MET A 65 -14.59 0.53 -6.21
C MET A 65 -13.33 0.05 -6.94
N LEU A 66 -12.99 -1.22 -6.81
CA LEU A 66 -11.84 -1.80 -7.50
C LEU A 66 -12.03 -1.75 -9.02
N TYR A 67 -13.19 -2.22 -9.50
CA TYR A 67 -13.50 -2.23 -10.92
C TYR A 67 -13.44 -0.82 -11.49
N ALA A 68 -14.09 0.16 -10.86
CA ALA A 68 -14.06 1.56 -11.28
C ALA A 68 -12.64 2.13 -11.28
N TRP A 69 -11.84 1.83 -10.25
CA TRP A 69 -10.44 2.26 -10.18
C TRP A 69 -9.60 1.67 -11.32
N VAL A 70 -9.75 0.38 -11.63
CA VAL A 70 -9.02 -0.27 -12.74
C VAL A 70 -9.40 0.35 -14.09
N GLN A 71 -10.68 0.64 -14.32
CA GLN A 71 -11.14 1.31 -15.54
C GLN A 71 -10.50 2.70 -15.69
N GLY A 72 -10.47 3.50 -14.62
CA GLY A 72 -9.80 4.81 -14.62
C GLY A 72 -8.28 4.70 -14.83
N TYR A 73 -7.63 3.76 -14.16
CA TYR A 73 -6.19 3.52 -14.29
C TYR A 73 -5.80 3.14 -15.72
N LEU A 74 -6.55 2.23 -16.34
CA LEU A 74 -6.31 1.80 -17.72
C LEU A 74 -6.61 2.90 -18.73
N SER A 75 -7.64 3.72 -18.50
CA SER A 75 -7.91 4.89 -19.34
C SER A 75 -6.71 5.85 -19.35
N ALA A 76 -6.16 6.18 -18.17
CA ALA A 76 -4.97 7.01 -18.05
C ALA A 76 -3.73 6.37 -18.70
N ALA A 77 -3.54 5.06 -18.49
CA ALA A 77 -2.45 4.33 -19.14
C ALA A 77 -2.59 4.32 -20.67
N ASN A 78 -3.81 4.23 -21.20
CA ASN A 78 -4.06 4.29 -22.62
C ASN A 78 -3.73 5.65 -23.22
N VAL A 79 -4.00 6.76 -22.52
CA VAL A 79 -3.54 8.10 -22.96
C VAL A 79 -2.02 8.13 -23.05
N ALA A 80 -1.31 7.61 -22.05
CA ALA A 80 0.16 7.56 -22.07
C ALA A 80 0.69 6.67 -23.21
N LEU A 81 0.07 5.52 -23.47
CA LEU A 81 0.44 4.64 -24.59
C LEU A 81 0.17 5.30 -25.94
N LEU A 82 -0.98 5.95 -26.09
CA LEU A 82 -1.36 6.65 -27.32
C LEU A 82 -0.37 7.77 -27.62
N GLU A 83 0.00 8.57 -26.63
CA GLU A 83 1.02 9.61 -26.76
C GLU A 83 2.40 9.07 -27.12
N HIS A 84 2.76 7.89 -26.61
CA HIS A 84 4.08 7.31 -26.85
C HIS A 84 4.20 6.61 -28.22
N ASP A 85 3.20 5.80 -28.62
CA ASP A 85 3.31 5.00 -29.84
C ASP A 85 2.01 4.84 -30.65
N GLY A 86 0.98 5.63 -30.35
CA GLY A 86 -0.31 5.60 -31.04
C GLY A 86 -1.10 4.31 -30.82
N LYS A 87 -0.82 3.57 -29.73
CA LYS A 87 -1.52 2.34 -29.38
C LYS A 87 -2.22 2.43 -28.04
N HIS A 88 -3.17 1.53 -27.83
CA HIS A 88 -3.90 1.40 -26.58
C HIS A 88 -4.23 -0.06 -26.29
N VAL A 89 -4.55 -0.38 -25.04
CA VAL A 89 -5.15 -1.64 -24.62
C VAL A 89 -6.65 -1.56 -24.80
N ASP A 90 -7.25 -2.58 -25.43
CA ASP A 90 -8.71 -2.70 -25.53
C ASP A 90 -9.33 -3.04 -24.17
N LEU A 91 -10.27 -2.20 -23.74
CA LEU A 91 -10.98 -2.35 -22.47
C LEU A 91 -12.23 -3.22 -22.60
N ALA A 92 -12.74 -3.46 -23.82
CA ALA A 92 -13.95 -4.25 -24.03
C ALA A 92 -13.80 -5.69 -23.51
N GLY A 93 -12.56 -6.21 -23.49
CA GLY A 93 -12.23 -7.54 -22.97
C GLY A 93 -11.96 -7.60 -21.47
N LEU A 94 -12.21 -6.54 -20.72
CA LEU A 94 -12.04 -6.44 -19.26
C LEU A 94 -13.38 -6.19 -18.58
N ASP A 95 -14.20 -7.24 -18.55
CA ASP A 95 -15.37 -7.24 -17.69
C ASP A 95 -15.00 -7.28 -16.21
N GLU A 96 -16.00 -7.04 -15.38
CA GLU A 96 -15.94 -7.11 -13.93
C GLU A 96 -15.31 -8.42 -13.43
N GLN A 97 -15.78 -9.57 -13.91
CA GLN A 97 -15.35 -10.88 -13.40
C GLN A 97 -13.86 -11.07 -13.62
N LYS A 98 -13.36 -10.66 -14.79
CA LYS A 98 -11.95 -10.73 -15.15
C LYS A 98 -11.12 -9.77 -14.31
N VAL A 99 -11.56 -8.52 -14.13
CA VAL A 99 -10.85 -7.54 -13.32
C VAL A 99 -10.76 -7.98 -11.86
N VAL A 100 -11.90 -8.27 -11.23
CA VAL A 100 -11.99 -8.64 -9.82
C VAL A 100 -11.27 -9.98 -9.60
N GLY A 101 -11.46 -10.96 -10.48
CA GLY A 101 -10.81 -12.26 -10.41
C GLY A 101 -9.29 -12.19 -10.56
N MET A 102 -8.79 -11.40 -11.51
CA MET A 102 -7.35 -11.18 -11.72
C MET A 102 -6.70 -10.57 -10.47
N ILE A 103 -7.28 -9.50 -9.92
CA ILE A 103 -6.73 -8.81 -8.75
C ILE A 103 -6.84 -9.68 -7.51
N ALA A 104 -7.97 -10.36 -7.28
CA ALA A 104 -8.12 -11.27 -6.15
C ALA A 104 -7.09 -12.40 -6.19
N THR A 105 -6.87 -13.00 -7.37
CA THR A 105 -5.87 -14.04 -7.58
C THR A 105 -4.47 -13.52 -7.29
N TYR A 106 -4.11 -12.36 -7.85
CA TYR A 106 -2.81 -11.73 -7.61
C TYR A 106 -2.59 -11.41 -6.13
N CYS A 107 -3.57 -10.79 -5.48
CA CYS A 107 -3.44 -10.38 -4.08
C CYS A 107 -3.40 -11.55 -3.10
N LYS A 108 -4.07 -12.66 -3.41
CA LYS A 108 -3.95 -13.89 -2.63
C LYS A 108 -2.51 -14.45 -2.66
N ALA A 109 -1.84 -14.34 -3.81
CA ALA A 109 -0.46 -14.82 -3.97
C ALA A 109 0.60 -13.84 -3.46
N ASN A 110 0.27 -12.55 -3.33
CA ASN A 110 1.23 -11.48 -3.06
C ASN A 110 0.71 -10.50 -1.98
N PRO A 111 0.58 -10.92 -0.71
CA PRO A 111 -0.10 -10.12 0.32
C PRO A 111 0.55 -8.76 0.60
N ASP A 112 1.87 -8.66 0.44
CA ASP A 112 2.63 -7.42 0.73
C ASP A 112 2.77 -6.50 -0.49
N HIS A 113 2.24 -6.90 -1.64
CA HIS A 113 2.32 -6.11 -2.87
C HIS A 113 1.12 -5.17 -3.00
N LYS A 114 1.24 -4.20 -3.92
CA LYS A 114 0.13 -3.34 -4.33
C LYS A 114 -0.70 -4.03 -5.43
N PRO A 115 -2.04 -3.91 -5.44
CA PRO A 115 -2.88 -4.47 -6.49
C PRO A 115 -2.63 -3.82 -7.85
N SER A 116 -2.13 -2.58 -7.90
CA SER A 116 -1.76 -1.91 -9.16
C SER A 116 -0.75 -2.69 -9.99
N ALA A 117 0.16 -3.43 -9.35
CA ALA A 117 1.17 -4.22 -10.04
C ALA A 117 0.57 -5.31 -10.94
N ALA A 118 -0.60 -5.85 -10.59
CA ALA A 118 -1.34 -6.79 -11.44
C ALA A 118 -1.91 -6.10 -12.68
N VAL A 119 -2.42 -4.88 -12.54
CA VAL A 119 -2.91 -4.06 -13.66
C VAL A 119 -1.75 -3.69 -14.58
N ASP A 120 -0.61 -3.28 -14.03
CA ASP A 120 0.59 -2.97 -14.80
C ASP A 120 1.08 -4.19 -15.59
N ASP A 121 1.05 -5.37 -14.97
CA ASP A 121 1.41 -6.63 -15.62
C ASP A 121 0.44 -6.99 -16.75
N PHE A 122 -0.86 -6.79 -16.52
CA PHE A 122 -1.87 -6.92 -17.56
C PHE A 122 -1.59 -5.96 -18.73
N ILE A 123 -1.34 -4.67 -18.49
CA ILE A 123 -1.04 -3.68 -19.54
C ILE A 123 0.20 -4.11 -20.34
N ARG A 124 1.26 -4.54 -19.65
CA ARG A 124 2.50 -5.02 -20.29
C ARG A 124 2.25 -6.20 -21.21
N LYS A 125 1.38 -7.14 -20.82
CA LYS A 125 1.11 -8.39 -21.56
C LYS A 125 -0.03 -8.29 -22.58
N ALA A 126 -0.95 -7.36 -22.42
CA ALA A 126 -2.11 -7.22 -23.28
C ALA A 126 -1.70 -6.95 -24.74
N ALA A 127 -2.51 -7.41 -25.69
CA ALA A 127 -2.38 -6.95 -27.07
C ALA A 127 -2.69 -5.45 -27.14
N LYS A 128 -1.95 -4.71 -27.97
CA LYS A 128 -2.15 -3.28 -28.17
C LYS A 128 -2.69 -3.03 -29.58
N ASN A 129 -3.77 -2.26 -29.64
CA ASN A 129 -4.41 -1.87 -30.88
C ASN A 129 -3.91 -0.50 -31.31
N ARG A 130 -3.64 -0.32 -32.60
CA ARG A 130 -3.38 1.01 -33.15
C ARG A 130 -4.66 1.84 -33.15
N ALA A 131 -4.53 3.12 -32.84
CA ALA A 131 -5.59 4.11 -33.04
C ALA A 131 -5.08 5.26 -33.89
N LYS A 132 -6.01 6.07 -34.41
CA LYS A 132 -5.66 7.37 -34.99
C LYS A 132 -5.48 8.35 -33.83
N TRP A 133 -4.23 8.64 -33.51
CA TRP A 133 -3.82 9.57 -32.46
C TRP A 133 -2.56 10.30 -32.91
N ASP A 134 -2.53 11.61 -32.75
CA ASP A 134 -1.34 12.41 -33.02
C ASP A 134 -0.42 12.33 -31.80
N VAL A 135 0.78 11.77 -31.96
CA VAL A 135 1.72 11.53 -30.86
C VAL A 135 2.45 12.80 -30.46
N GLY A 136 2.81 12.92 -29.18
CA GLY A 136 3.57 14.07 -28.65
C GLY A 136 2.75 15.35 -28.51
N THR A 137 1.43 15.23 -28.32
CA THR A 137 0.55 16.39 -28.15
C THR A 137 0.42 16.84 -26.69
N ILE A 138 0.80 15.99 -25.74
CA ILE A 138 0.77 16.29 -24.31
C ILE A 138 2.16 16.70 -23.83
N ASP A 139 2.26 17.90 -23.24
CA ASP A 139 3.44 18.33 -22.50
C ASP A 139 3.42 17.75 -21.08
N TRP A 140 4.29 16.77 -20.85
CA TRP A 140 4.42 16.09 -19.56
C TRP A 140 5.31 16.85 -18.55
N ASN A 141 6.00 17.91 -18.97
CA ASN A 141 7.01 18.62 -18.18
C ASN A 141 6.61 20.05 -17.78
N GLY A 142 5.30 20.37 -17.80
CA GLY A 142 4.75 21.73 -17.71
C GLY A 142 5.38 22.68 -16.69
#